data_AF-A0A965Y787-F1
#
_entry.id   AF-A0A965Y787-F1
#
_cell.length_a   1.000
_cell.length_b   1.000
_cell.length_c   1.000
_cell.angle_alpha   90.00
_cell.angle_beta   90.00
_cell.angle_gamma   90.00
#
_symmetry.space_group_name_H-M   'P 1'
#
loop_
_entity.id
_entity.type
_entity.pdbx_description
1 polymer ?
#
loop_
_entity_poly.entity_id
_entity_poly.type
_entity_poly.pdbx_seq_one_letter_code
_entity_poly.pdbx_strand_id
1 'polypeptide(L)'
;MNLAFWKRKQPIQVGHSTDGPGELNKHSATWAFVTTWATEQIQKLREKNDNPGLSEAQTAVLRGKIKAYRELLDLPNERKGILTK
;
A
#
# COMPACT_ATOMS: atom_id res chain seq x y z
N MET A 1 -16.51 21.74 -38.83
CA MET A 1 -16.24 22.68 -37.71
C MET A 1 -16.25 21.84 -36.44
N ASN A 2 -15.06 21.62 -35.85
CA ASN A 2 -14.80 20.61 -34.80
C ASN A 2 -15.05 21.22 -33.41
N LEU A 3 -15.86 20.59 -32.57
CA LEU A 3 -15.87 20.88 -31.12
C LEU A 3 -15.23 19.71 -30.37
N ALA A 4 -13.97 19.89 -29.98
CA ALA A 4 -13.22 18.96 -29.16
C ALA A 4 -13.77 18.97 -27.72
N PHE A 5 -14.33 17.84 -27.29
CA PHE A 5 -14.80 17.62 -25.92
C PHE A 5 -13.60 17.31 -25.01
N TRP A 6 -13.03 18.34 -24.39
CA TRP A 6 -11.93 18.17 -23.44
C TRP A 6 -12.43 17.50 -22.15
N LYS A 7 -12.03 16.24 -21.94
CA LYS A 7 -12.27 15.48 -20.70
C LYS A 7 -11.38 16.05 -19.60
N ARG A 8 -11.89 17.04 -18.85
CA ARG A 8 -11.20 17.58 -17.66
C ARG A 8 -10.90 16.43 -16.71
N LYS A 9 -9.62 16.23 -16.38
CA LYS A 9 -9.24 15.39 -15.23
C LYS A 9 -9.88 16.03 -14.00
N GLN A 10 -10.81 15.30 -13.38
CA GLN A 10 -11.45 15.75 -12.13
C GLN A 10 -10.35 16.13 -11.13
N PRO A 11 -10.45 17.28 -10.44
CA PRO A 11 -9.50 17.63 -9.40
C PRO A 11 -9.50 16.53 -8.35
N ILE A 12 -8.32 16.17 -7.84
CA ILE A 12 -8.16 15.21 -6.75
C ILE A 12 -8.92 15.80 -5.56
N GLN A 13 -10.07 15.20 -5.23
CA GLN A 13 -10.79 15.58 -4.02
C GLN A 13 -9.95 15.12 -2.84
N VAL A 14 -9.33 16.08 -2.15
CA VAL A 14 -8.69 15.82 -0.86
C VAL A 14 -9.83 15.52 0.10
N GLY A 15 -10.07 14.24 0.34
CA GLY A 15 -11.12 13.81 1.25
C GLY A 15 -10.90 14.44 2.61
N HIS A 16 -11.92 15.14 3.11
CA HIS A 16 -11.95 15.63 4.48
C HIS A 16 -12.15 14.40 5.38
N SER A 17 -11.05 13.78 5.82
CA SER A 17 -11.10 12.67 6.76
C SER A 17 -11.62 13.19 8.10
N THR A 18 -12.66 12.55 8.65
CA THR A 18 -13.15 12.79 10.03
C THR A 18 -12.18 12.31 11.09
N ASP A 19 -11.06 11.74 10.68
CA ASP A 19 -10.02 11.20 11.54
C ASP A 19 -9.16 12.34 12.09
N GLY A 20 -8.71 12.21 13.34
CA GLY A 20 -7.90 13.23 13.99
C GLY A 20 -6.59 13.48 13.22
N PRO A 21 -5.96 14.66 13.37
CA PRO A 21 -4.63 14.88 12.79
C PRO A 21 -3.66 13.78 13.23
N GLY A 22 -3.14 13.01 12.27
CA GLY A 22 -2.18 11.91 12.51
C GLY A 22 -2.74 10.49 12.42
N GLU A 23 -4.03 10.31 12.12
CA GLU A 23 -4.63 8.98 11.93
C GLU A 23 -4.60 8.53 10.46
N LEU A 24 -4.35 7.23 10.22
CA LEU A 24 -4.42 6.62 8.90
C LEU A 24 -5.87 6.29 8.53
N ASN A 25 -6.45 7.05 7.61
CA ASN A 25 -7.77 6.77 7.05
C ASN A 25 -7.71 5.63 6.01
N LYS A 26 -8.17 4.44 6.40
CA LYS A 26 -8.24 3.25 5.53
C LYS A 26 -9.20 3.37 4.34
N HIS A 27 -10.13 4.32 4.38
CA HIS A 27 -11.10 4.61 3.32
C HIS A 27 -10.66 5.76 2.40
N SER A 28 -9.50 6.38 2.67
CA SER A 28 -8.97 7.42 1.81
C SER A 28 -8.52 6.87 0.45
N ALA A 29 -8.68 7.69 -0.60
CA ALA A 29 -8.18 7.35 -1.92
C ALA A 29 -6.66 7.08 -1.93
N THR A 30 -5.91 7.80 -1.08
CA THR A 30 -4.48 7.59 -0.87
C THR A 30 -4.19 6.20 -0.32
N TRP A 31 -4.91 5.78 0.74
CA TRP A 31 -4.71 4.45 1.31
C TRP A 31 -5.11 3.34 0.34
N ALA A 32 -6.20 3.53 -0.41
CA ALA A 32 -6.60 2.61 -1.47
C ALA A 32 -5.49 2.43 -2.51
N PHE A 33 -4.87 3.53 -2.98
CA PHE A 33 -3.74 3.50 -3.90
C PHE A 33 -2.53 2.75 -3.30
N VAL A 34 -2.14 3.08 -2.06
CA VAL A 34 -1.03 2.41 -1.37
C VAL A 34 -1.30 0.92 -1.21
N THR A 35 -2.53 0.54 -0.89
CA THR A 35 -2.96 -0.85 -0.71
C THR A 35 -2.80 -1.64 -2.01
N THR A 36 -3.31 -1.10 -3.13
CA THR A 36 -3.16 -1.73 -4.44
C THR A 36 -1.69 -1.86 -4.82
N TRP A 37 -0.91 -0.78 -4.70
CA TRP A 37 0.51 -0.79 -5.03
C TRP A 37 1.29 -1.81 -4.20
N ALA A 38 1.11 -1.84 -2.88
CA ALA A 38 1.82 -2.77 -2.00
C ALA A 38 1.44 -4.23 -2.29
N THR A 39 0.17 -4.49 -2.62
CA THR A 39 -0.30 -5.83 -3.04
C THR A 39 0.40 -6.30 -4.32
N GLU A 40 0.53 -5.41 -5.32
CA GLU A 40 1.29 -5.71 -6.53
C GLU A 40 2.78 -5.98 -6.26
N GLN A 41 3.40 -5.24 -5.33
CA GLN A 41 4.80 -5.50 -4.95
C GLN A 41 4.96 -6.86 -4.28
N ILE A 42 4.04 -7.25 -3.39
CA ILE A 42 4.04 -8.57 -2.78
C ILE A 42 3.95 -9.66 -3.85
N GLN A 43 3.07 -9.50 -4.83
CA GLN A 43 2.90 -10.48 -5.91
C GLN A 43 4.19 -10.64 -6.74
N LYS A 44 4.81 -9.52 -7.15
CA LYS A 44 6.10 -9.53 -7.88
C LYS A 44 7.22 -10.19 -7.07
N LEU A 45 7.23 -10.00 -5.75
CA LEU A 45 8.24 -10.62 -4.87
C LEU A 45 8.00 -12.13 -4.70
N ARG A 46 6.74 -12.58 -4.68
CA ARG A 46 6.42 -14.02 -4.63
C ARG A 46 6.86 -14.72 -5.91
N GLU A 47 6.51 -14.15 -7.07
CA GLU A 47 6.95 -14.67 -8.37
C GLU A 47 8.48 -14.80 -8.46
N LYS A 48 9.22 -13.82 -7.91
CA LYS A 48 10.68 -13.91 -7.82
C LYS A 48 11.15 -14.99 -6.85
N ASN A 49 10.49 -15.13 -5.70
CA ASN A 49 10.83 -16.10 -4.66
C ASN A 49 10.57 -17.55 -5.10
N ASP A 50 9.66 -17.77 -6.05
CA ASP A 50 9.35 -19.10 -6.59
C ASP A 50 10.46 -19.64 -7.52
N ASN A 51 11.51 -18.86 -7.78
CA ASN A 51 12.67 -19.30 -8.55
C ASN A 51 13.54 -20.29 -7.72
N PRO A 52 13.68 -21.57 -8.15
CA PRO A 52 14.44 -22.58 -7.43
C PRO A 52 15.97 -22.34 -7.43
N GLY A 53 16.46 -21.43 -8.28
CA GLY A 53 17.88 -21.07 -8.37
C GLY A 53 18.33 -20.02 -7.35
N LEU A 54 17.47 -19.57 -6.45
CA LEU A 54 17.85 -18.60 -5.42
C LEU A 54 18.63 -19.25 -4.29
N SER A 55 19.70 -18.56 -3.86
CA SER A 55 20.36 -18.89 -2.60
C SER A 55 19.44 -18.64 -1.40
N GLU A 56 19.77 -19.26 -0.27
CA GLU A 56 19.05 -19.06 0.99
C GLU A 56 19.03 -17.59 1.41
N ALA A 57 20.16 -16.88 1.28
CA ALA A 57 20.25 -15.46 1.61
C ALA A 57 19.34 -14.59 0.73
N GLN A 58 19.30 -14.86 -0.58
CA GLN A 58 18.41 -14.13 -1.51
C GLN A 58 16.93 -14.39 -1.19
N THR A 59 16.59 -15.65 -0.90
CA THR A 59 15.26 -16.06 -0.46
C THR A 59 14.85 -15.33 0.83
N ALA A 60 15.75 -15.26 1.82
CA ALA A 60 15.52 -14.55 3.07
C ALA A 60 15.26 -13.05 2.84
N VAL A 61 16.01 -12.40 1.95
CA VAL A 61 15.78 -10.99 1.59
C VAL A 61 14.41 -10.78 0.96
N LEU A 62 13.98 -11.64 0.02
CA LEU A 62 12.66 -11.53 -0.61
C LEU A 62 11.54 -11.71 0.41
N ARG A 63 11.65 -12.70 1.30
CA ARG A 63 10.69 -12.93 2.38
C ARG A 63 10.64 -11.76 3.36
N GLY A 64 11.79 -11.16 3.68
CA GLY A 64 11.87 -9.95 4.51
C GLY A 64 11.11 -8.77 3.89
N LYS A 65 11.28 -8.54 2.58
CA LYS A 65 10.53 -7.50 1.85
C LYS A 65 9.03 -7.77 1.85
N ILE A 66 8.61 -9.02 1.62
CA ILE A 66 7.19 -9.40 1.68
C ILE A 66 6.61 -9.13 3.07
N LYS A 67 7.36 -9.44 4.14
CA LYS A 67 6.97 -9.16 5.52
C LYS A 67 6.76 -7.66 5.75
N ALA A 68 7.71 -6.82 5.34
CA ALA A 68 7.59 -5.36 5.48
C ALA A 68 6.36 -4.78 4.76
N TYR A 69 6.02 -5.27 3.56
CA TYR A 69 4.79 -4.85 2.89
C TYR A 69 3.52 -5.31 3.61
N ARG A 70 3.52 -6.49 4.24
CA ARG A 70 2.38 -6.94 5.05
C ARG A 70 2.22 -6.08 6.30
N GLU A 71 3.31 -5.73 6.98
CA GLU A 71 3.30 -4.82 8.13
C GLU A 71 2.78 -3.43 7.71
N LEU A 72 3.22 -2.91 6.56
CA LEU A 72 2.66 -1.67 6.00
C LEU A 72 1.14 -1.77 5.83
N LEU A 73 0.64 -2.84 5.21
CA LEU A 73 -0.79 -3.03 4.96
C LEU A 73 -1.63 -3.19 6.24
N ASP A 74 -0.99 -3.55 7.36
CA ASP A 74 -1.67 -3.73 8.64
C ASP A 74 -1.73 -2.47 9.50
N LEU A 75 -0.99 -1.40 9.13
CA LEU A 75 -0.96 -0.13 9.88
C LEU A 75 -2.35 0.43 10.25
N PRO A 76 -3.40 0.39 9.39
CA PRO A 76 -4.72 0.92 9.76
C PRO A 76 -5.45 0.06 10.82
N ASN A 77 -5.01 -1.17 11.05
CA ASN A 77 -5.57 -2.09 12.04
C ASN A 77 -4.76 -2.07 13.36
N GLU A 78 -3.52 -1.59 13.34
CA GLU A 78 -2.68 -1.48 14.53
C GLU A 78 -3.17 -0.35 15.46
N ARG A 79 -4.22 -0.63 16.26
CA ARG A 79 -4.45 0.07 17.53
C ARG A 79 -3.67 -0.64 18.65
N LYS A 80 -2.34 -0.66 18.57
CA LYS A 80 -1.56 -0.94 19.79
C LYS A 80 -1.32 0.38 20.49
N GLY A 81 -2.18 0.65 21.49
CA GLY A 81 -1.91 1.71 22.44
C GLY A 81 -0.50 1.52 23.01
N ILE A 82 0.36 2.51 22.79
CA ILE A 82 1.73 2.57 23.36
C ILE A 82 1.69 2.66 24.91
N LEU A 83 0.50 2.74 25.52
CA LEU A 83 0.28 3.01 26.94
C LEU A 83 -0.63 1.99 27.63
N THR A 84 -0.40 0.69 27.45
CA THR A 84 -0.83 -0.30 28.46
C THR A 84 0.42 -0.81 29.17
N LYS A 85 0.78 -0.11 30.25
CA LYS A 85 1.63 -0.62 31.34
C LYS A 85 0.75 -1.30 32.37
#